data_AF-A0A9Q0XRA6-F1
#
_entry.id   AF-A0A9Q0XRA6-F1
#
_cell.length_a   1.000
_cell.length_b   1.000
_cell.length_c   1.000
_cell.angle_alpha   90.00
_cell.angle_beta   90.00
_cell.angle_gamma   90.00
#
_symmetry.space_group_name_H-M   'P 1'
#
loop_
_entity.id
_entity.type
_entity.pdbx_description
1 polymer ?
#
loop_
_entity_poly.entity_id
_entity_poly.type
_entity_poly.pdbx_seq_one_letter_code
_entity_poly.pdbx_strand_id
1 'polypeptide(L)'
;MKDWTRYIQTELGFRERLFVAVLTSKATLNTLAVAVNKTVAHHVPRVLYFTGLRSAKVPHGMAVVSHGDERPVWLMYETVHYLHQNFGGNFDWFFVMQDDTYAQAERLQALAGRLSINQDVYLGRAEQFIGGDERAPYCHGGFGYLLSRSLLLKMVPHLDSCRNEILSVRPDEWLGRCIVDFLGLSCLSQLQGQHFLSYELAKNVEPENEEGEAFWGAVTVHPVAEPALMYRLHKTFSRIRLGQTYQEIAQLQDQIHNLTMLIPLGEAKLTWPVGINAPFVPKSRFEVITWDYFTEQHLFSCPSGAPKCELAGASKADVGDILQTALEQLNQQYQPQLRFRKHQLLNGYRRFDPTRGMEYTLDLLLEAITQKGHSHLLAKRVNLLRPLSKVEIIPMPCVTEATRVQLVLPLTGQELDFVGSFLDAFAVNVLDTHDDALLTLVLVYGPSEAQRAAQEEAFARVKAMVAQLEKRLRRPPGALDQRPDGGPLPGQAHGRGLQEAPHGHPLLPGQRLDRGQRGGPQPLPHECHWQLAGLLPRALPGVQPRTDRSQ
;
A
#
# COMPACT_ATOMS: atom_id res chain seq x y z
N MET A 1 -2.88 -6.34 20.72
CA MET A 1 -1.97 -7.28 20.04
C MET A 1 -0.61 -6.67 19.65
N LYS A 2 -0.42 -5.34 19.58
CA LYS A 2 0.88 -4.71 19.20
C LYS A 2 1.96 -4.69 20.29
N ASP A 3 1.59 -4.71 21.57
CA ASP A 3 2.57 -4.57 22.67
C ASP A 3 3.32 -5.88 23.00
N TRP A 4 2.70 -7.04 22.76
CA TRP A 4 3.31 -8.35 23.00
C TRP A 4 4.50 -8.64 22.06
N THR A 5 4.43 -8.19 20.80
CA THR A 5 5.50 -8.39 19.82
C THR A 5 6.74 -7.57 20.16
N ARG A 6 6.58 -6.39 20.77
CA ARG A 6 7.68 -5.48 21.11
C ARG A 6 8.50 -5.97 22.30
N TYR A 7 7.85 -6.61 23.28
CA TYR A 7 8.52 -7.24 24.42
C TYR A 7 9.42 -8.41 23.97
N ILE A 8 8.88 -9.31 23.13
CA ILE A 8 9.63 -10.46 22.60
C ILE A 8 10.80 -10.00 21.70
N GLN A 9 10.62 -8.96 20.89
CA GLN A 9 11.71 -8.39 20.09
C GLN A 9 12.85 -7.84 20.95
N THR A 10 12.55 -7.23 22.09
CA THR A 10 13.56 -6.64 22.98
C THR A 10 14.33 -7.73 23.73
N GLU A 11 13.65 -8.78 24.20
CA GLU A 11 14.27 -9.92 24.89
C GLU A 11 15.11 -10.80 23.93
N LEU A 12 14.73 -10.90 22.66
CA LEU A 12 15.49 -11.63 21.63
C LEU A 12 16.54 -10.78 20.91
N GLY A 13 16.65 -9.48 21.25
CA GLY A 13 17.54 -8.54 20.56
C GLY A 13 17.21 -8.33 19.08
N PHE A 14 15.97 -8.59 18.66
CA PHE A 14 15.54 -8.45 17.27
C PHE A 14 15.35 -6.98 16.93
N ARG A 15 16.19 -6.47 16.03
CA ARG A 15 16.14 -5.10 15.51
C ARG A 15 15.51 -5.07 14.13
N GLU A 16 14.79 -3.99 13.85
CA GLU A 16 14.35 -3.70 12.50
C GLU A 16 15.53 -3.17 11.68
N ARG A 17 15.58 -3.51 10.39
CA ARG A 17 16.79 -3.23 9.61
C ARG A 17 16.95 -1.76 9.25
N LEU A 18 15.87 -1.07 8.89
CA LEU A 18 15.93 0.24 8.27
C LEU A 18 14.88 1.20 8.84
N PHE A 19 15.35 2.37 9.28
CA PHE A 19 14.55 3.53 9.62
C PHE A 19 14.71 4.61 8.55
N VAL A 20 13.62 5.24 8.11
CA VAL A 20 13.68 6.39 7.17
C VAL A 20 13.29 7.68 7.88
N ALA A 21 14.21 8.65 7.88
CA ALA A 21 14.01 10.00 8.38
C ALA A 21 13.90 10.98 7.21
N VAL A 22 12.78 11.71 7.13
CA VAL A 22 12.53 12.68 6.07
C VAL A 22 12.52 14.08 6.65
N LEU A 23 13.46 14.91 6.23
CA LEU A 23 13.50 16.33 6.60
C LEU A 23 12.56 17.11 5.70
N THR A 24 11.68 17.93 6.29
CA THR A 24 10.66 18.67 5.57
C THR A 24 10.47 20.08 6.14
N SER A 25 9.98 20.98 5.30
CA SER A 25 9.73 22.39 5.64
C SER A 25 8.25 22.68 5.82
N LYS A 26 7.93 23.87 6.34
CA LYS A 26 6.55 24.38 6.40
C LYS A 26 5.87 24.39 5.02
N ALA A 27 6.62 24.71 3.96
CA ALA A 27 6.09 24.85 2.62
C ALA A 27 5.78 23.49 1.97
N THR A 28 6.55 22.46 2.31
CA THR A 28 6.57 21.18 1.59
C THR A 28 5.95 20.02 2.38
N LEU A 29 5.70 20.20 3.69
CA LEU A 29 5.10 19.19 4.56
C LEU A 29 3.74 18.67 4.07
N ASN A 30 2.88 19.56 3.57
CA ASN A 30 1.53 19.20 3.11
C ASN A 30 1.48 18.76 1.64
N THR A 31 2.61 18.79 0.93
CA THR A 31 2.69 18.53 -0.52
C THR A 31 3.68 17.41 -0.82
N LEU A 32 4.98 17.70 -0.81
CA LEU A 32 6.05 16.75 -1.13
C LEU A 32 6.16 15.65 -0.08
N ALA A 33 6.14 15.98 1.22
CA ALA A 33 6.24 14.98 2.27
C ALA A 33 5.05 13.99 2.26
N VAL A 34 3.85 14.46 1.89
CA VAL A 34 2.68 13.59 1.66
C VAL A 34 2.92 12.65 0.49
N ALA A 35 3.52 13.13 -0.60
CA ALA A 35 3.87 12.29 -1.75
C ALA A 35 4.89 11.23 -1.39
N VAL A 36 5.96 11.59 -0.67
CA VAL A 36 6.95 10.66 -0.11
C VAL A 36 6.28 9.62 0.79
N ASN A 37 5.33 10.01 1.64
CA ASN A 37 4.63 9.07 2.52
C ASN A 37 3.87 8.00 1.73
N LYS A 38 3.15 8.41 0.69
CA LYS A 38 2.39 7.48 -0.14
C LYS A 38 3.28 6.54 -0.96
N THR A 39 4.52 6.93 -1.27
CA THR A 39 5.44 6.10 -2.08
C THR A 39 6.40 5.25 -1.25
N VAL A 40 6.79 5.68 -0.04
CA VAL A 40 7.82 5.02 0.78
C VAL A 40 7.23 4.25 1.96
N ALA A 41 6.21 4.78 2.64
CA ALA A 41 5.78 4.27 3.96
C ALA A 41 5.25 2.83 3.95
N HIS A 42 4.77 2.35 2.79
CA HIS A 42 4.27 0.98 2.64
C HIS A 42 5.39 -0.07 2.46
N HIS A 43 6.60 0.36 2.12
CA HIS A 43 7.71 -0.52 1.76
C HIS A 43 8.80 -0.59 2.83
N VAL A 44 8.74 0.26 3.86
CA VAL A 44 9.72 0.26 4.96
C VAL A 44 9.03 0.12 6.32
N PRO A 45 9.71 -0.45 7.33
CA PRO A 45 9.10 -0.68 8.64
C PRO A 45 8.64 0.60 9.35
N ARG A 46 9.44 1.67 9.23
CA ARG A 46 9.16 2.95 9.89
C ARG A 46 9.69 4.14 9.09
N VAL A 47 8.82 5.14 8.93
CA VAL A 47 9.15 6.47 8.40
C VAL A 47 8.72 7.52 9.42
N LEU A 48 9.57 8.51 9.68
CA LEU A 48 9.19 9.74 10.39
C LEU A 48 9.58 10.98 9.58
N TYR A 49 8.74 12.01 9.72
CA TYR A 49 8.94 13.31 9.11
C TYR A 49 9.36 14.31 10.17
N PHE A 50 10.38 15.10 9.88
CA PHE A 50 10.97 16.05 10.81
C PHE A 50 10.84 17.47 10.26
N THR A 51 10.29 18.36 11.08
CA THR A 51 10.06 19.76 10.68
C THR A 51 10.47 20.74 11.77
N GLY A 52 10.97 21.89 11.34
CA GLY A 52 11.29 23.02 12.23
C GLY A 52 10.07 23.79 12.74
N LEU A 53 8.86 23.44 12.31
CA LEU A 53 7.63 24.05 12.81
C LEU A 53 7.47 23.81 14.32
N ARG A 54 6.96 24.80 15.05
CA ARG A 54 6.57 24.65 16.47
C ARG A 54 5.26 23.88 16.66
N SER A 55 4.35 23.99 15.68
CA SER A 55 3.07 23.30 15.66
C SER A 55 2.70 22.99 14.21
N ALA A 56 3.01 21.77 13.76
CA ALA A 56 2.61 21.32 12.44
C ALA A 56 1.18 20.77 12.46
N LYS A 57 0.33 21.21 11.52
CA LYS A 57 -0.90 20.47 11.21
C LYS A 57 -0.48 19.19 10.51
N VAL A 58 -0.57 18.07 11.22
CA VAL A 58 -0.09 16.77 10.73
C VAL A 58 -1.07 16.22 9.68
N PRO A 59 -0.61 15.91 8.46
CA PRO A 59 -1.44 15.22 7.48
C PRO A 59 -1.89 13.85 8.00
N HIS A 60 -3.07 13.40 7.60
CA HIS A 60 -3.66 12.17 8.13
C HIS A 60 -2.80 10.95 7.81
N GLY A 61 -2.55 10.10 8.80
CA GLY A 61 -1.74 8.88 8.65
C GLY A 61 -0.23 9.10 8.63
N MET A 62 0.25 10.34 8.82
CA MET A 62 1.68 10.63 8.93
C MET A 62 2.11 10.81 10.39
N ALA A 63 3.35 10.42 10.69
CA ALA A 63 3.99 10.68 11.98
C ALA A 63 5.04 11.78 11.79
N VAL A 64 4.73 12.97 12.31
CA VAL A 64 5.56 14.18 12.16
C VAL A 64 6.09 14.60 13.52
N VAL A 65 7.38 14.89 13.58
CA VAL A 65 8.09 15.42 14.75
C VAL A 65 8.42 16.88 14.49
N SER A 66 8.02 17.75 15.42
CA SER A 66 8.16 19.20 15.34
C SER A 66 9.21 19.66 16.35
N HIS A 67 10.36 20.14 15.87
CA HIS A 67 11.46 20.60 16.73
C HIS A 67 11.37 22.08 17.11
N GLY A 68 10.59 22.87 16.38
CA GLY A 68 10.33 24.28 16.71
C GLY A 68 11.41 25.29 16.33
N ASP A 69 12.45 24.86 15.60
CA ASP A 69 13.47 25.71 14.97
C ASP A 69 13.57 25.43 13.46
N GLU A 70 13.32 26.46 12.64
CA GLU A 70 13.31 26.35 11.17
C GLU A 70 14.72 26.43 10.54
N ARG A 71 15.79 26.71 11.32
CA ARG A 71 17.14 26.75 10.79
C ARG A 71 17.57 25.34 10.33
N PRO A 72 18.02 25.15 9.08
CA PRO A 72 18.29 23.81 8.52
C PRO A 72 19.26 22.97 9.35
N VAL A 73 20.34 23.60 9.84
CA VAL A 73 21.34 22.92 10.70
C VAL A 73 20.73 22.49 12.04
N TRP A 74 19.87 23.32 12.65
CA TRP A 74 19.19 22.95 13.91
C TRP A 74 18.21 21.82 13.71
N LEU A 75 17.46 21.86 12.60
CA LEU A 75 16.57 20.76 12.24
C LEU A 75 17.34 19.45 12.12
N MET A 76 18.50 19.45 11.46
CA MET A 76 19.36 18.27 11.35
C MET A 76 19.90 17.82 12.71
N TYR A 77 20.47 18.74 13.50
CA TYR A 77 20.99 18.46 14.84
C TYR A 77 19.95 17.79 15.73
N GLU A 78 18.76 18.38 15.84
CA GLU A 78 17.67 17.85 16.64
C GLU A 78 17.14 16.51 16.10
N THR A 79 17.10 16.36 14.77
CA THR A 79 16.68 15.09 14.13
C THR A 79 17.64 13.97 14.51
N VAL A 80 18.96 14.16 14.35
CA VAL A 80 19.97 13.15 14.67
C VAL A 80 19.91 12.77 16.15
N HIS A 81 19.77 13.75 17.04
CA HIS A 81 19.63 13.53 18.47
C HIS A 81 18.35 12.73 18.80
N TYR A 82 17.23 13.08 18.16
CA TYR A 82 15.96 12.38 18.31
C TYR A 82 16.02 10.92 17.82
N LEU A 83 16.66 10.67 16.67
CA LEU A 83 16.88 9.32 16.13
C LEU A 83 17.66 8.46 17.12
N HIS A 84 18.74 8.99 17.69
CA HIS A 84 19.53 8.29 18.69
C HIS A 84 18.70 7.94 19.93
N GLN A 85 18.02 8.94 20.53
CA GLN A 85 17.30 8.76 21.79
C GLN A 85 16.10 7.81 21.68
N ASN A 86 15.36 7.85 20.56
CA ASN A 86 14.11 7.12 20.43
C ASN A 86 14.23 5.80 19.65
N PHE A 87 15.22 5.71 18.76
CA PHE A 87 15.33 4.59 17.80
C PHE A 87 16.73 3.97 17.73
N GLY A 88 17.74 4.55 18.39
CA GLY A 88 19.10 4.04 18.42
C GLY A 88 19.22 2.61 18.97
N GLY A 89 18.25 2.11 19.74
CA GLY A 89 18.21 0.71 20.21
C GLY A 89 17.49 -0.26 19.27
N ASN A 90 16.64 0.27 18.37
CA ASN A 90 15.61 -0.50 17.67
C ASN A 90 15.95 -0.78 16.21
N PHE A 91 16.81 0.04 15.61
CA PHE A 91 17.16 -0.03 14.19
C PHE A 91 18.66 -0.16 13.96
N ASP A 92 19.04 -0.91 12.92
CA ASP A 92 20.44 -1.08 12.53
C ASP A 92 20.93 0.02 11.58
N TRP A 93 20.04 0.51 10.70
CA TRP A 93 20.34 1.52 9.69
C TRP A 93 19.36 2.70 9.74
N PHE A 94 19.89 3.90 9.56
CA PHE A 94 19.12 5.15 9.49
C PHE A 94 19.36 5.80 8.14
N PHE A 95 18.34 5.83 7.29
CA PHE A 95 18.39 6.55 6.03
C PHE A 95 17.78 7.94 6.22
N VAL A 96 18.59 8.98 6.02
CA VAL A 96 18.17 10.37 6.14
C VAL A 96 18.07 10.96 4.74
N MET A 97 16.94 11.58 4.41
CA MET A 97 16.72 12.26 3.13
C MET A 97 15.88 13.52 3.30
N GLN A 98 15.81 14.32 2.24
CA GLN A 98 14.90 15.47 2.15
C GLN A 98 13.59 15.07 1.47
N ASP A 99 12.56 15.90 1.59
CA ASP A 99 11.25 15.66 0.97
C ASP A 99 11.21 15.95 -0.53
N ASP A 100 12.24 16.57 -1.09
CA ASP A 100 12.48 16.76 -2.53
C ASP A 100 13.31 15.62 -3.16
N THR A 101 13.46 14.50 -2.46
CA THR A 101 14.15 13.28 -2.94
C THR A 101 13.12 12.17 -3.19
N TYR A 102 13.11 11.59 -4.39
CA TYR A 102 12.43 10.31 -4.62
C TYR A 102 13.35 9.17 -4.20
N ALA A 103 12.85 8.25 -3.37
CA ALA A 103 13.57 7.06 -2.95
C ALA A 103 12.81 5.79 -3.39
N GLN A 104 13.52 4.88 -4.05
CA GLN A 104 12.98 3.55 -4.31
C GLN A 104 13.17 2.67 -3.07
N ALA A 105 12.14 2.66 -2.23
CA ALA A 105 12.13 2.04 -0.90
C ALA A 105 12.53 0.56 -0.89
N GLU A 106 12.08 -0.25 -1.85
CA GLU A 106 12.45 -1.68 -1.92
C GLU A 106 13.94 -1.88 -2.20
N ARG A 107 14.51 -1.07 -3.10
CA ARG A 107 15.95 -1.11 -3.41
C ARG A 107 16.78 -0.65 -2.23
N LEU A 108 16.32 0.40 -1.53
CA LEU A 108 16.97 0.88 -0.31
C LEU A 108 16.96 -0.19 0.79
N GLN A 109 15.83 -0.87 0.99
CA GLN A 109 15.73 -1.97 1.97
C GLN A 109 16.63 -3.14 1.59
N ALA A 110 16.69 -3.51 0.30
CA ALA A 110 17.59 -4.55 -0.20
C ALA A 110 19.06 -4.17 -0.03
N LEU A 111 19.42 -2.90 -0.27
CA LEU A 111 20.76 -2.38 -0.04
C LEU A 111 21.15 -2.50 1.44
N ALA A 112 20.34 -1.98 2.36
CA ALA A 112 20.58 -2.05 3.79
C ALA A 112 20.63 -3.51 4.31
N GLY A 113 19.83 -4.41 3.72
CA GLY A 113 19.82 -5.83 4.07
C GLY A 113 21.07 -6.61 3.67
N ARG A 114 21.84 -6.11 2.69
CA ARG A 114 23.09 -6.75 2.21
C ARG A 114 24.35 -6.23 2.92
N LEU A 115 24.24 -5.13 3.66
CA LEU A 115 25.37 -4.53 4.37
C LEU A 115 25.54 -5.14 5.76
N SER A 116 26.80 -5.27 6.18
CA SER A 116 27.15 -5.73 7.53
C SER A 116 26.87 -4.67 8.60
N ILE A 117 26.21 -5.07 9.70
CA ILE A 117 25.79 -4.15 10.78
C ILE A 117 26.97 -3.72 11.70
N ASN A 118 28.07 -4.48 11.71
CA ASN A 118 29.18 -4.29 12.66
C ASN A 118 30.21 -3.23 12.23
N GLN A 119 29.90 -2.37 11.26
CA GLN A 119 30.82 -1.39 10.69
C GLN A 119 30.25 0.02 10.84
N ASP A 120 31.13 0.99 11.10
CA ASP A 120 30.77 2.41 11.06
C ASP A 120 30.69 2.85 9.60
N VAL A 121 29.47 3.06 9.13
CA VAL A 121 29.20 3.33 7.72
C VAL A 121 28.46 4.65 7.57
N TYR A 122 29.00 5.46 6.67
CA TYR A 122 28.40 6.66 6.09
C TYR A 122 28.37 6.49 4.56
N LEU A 123 27.19 6.17 4.02
CA LEU A 123 27.04 5.75 2.62
C LEU A 123 26.04 6.65 1.89
N GLY A 124 26.42 7.21 0.74
CA GLY A 124 25.58 8.13 -0.03
C GLY A 124 26.30 8.64 -1.28
N ARG A 125 25.81 9.73 -1.88
CA ARG A 125 26.52 10.42 -2.98
C ARG A 125 27.62 11.29 -2.38
N ALA A 126 28.88 10.91 -2.59
CA ALA A 126 30.04 11.65 -2.12
C ALA A 126 30.24 12.98 -2.88
N GLU A 127 30.47 14.07 -2.13
CA GLU A 127 30.73 15.42 -2.64
C GLU A 127 31.85 16.10 -1.82
N GLN A 128 32.56 17.05 -2.43
CA GLN A 128 33.66 17.77 -1.78
C GLN A 128 33.14 18.99 -1.01
N PHE A 129 33.76 19.30 0.12
CA PHE A 129 33.47 20.50 0.92
C PHE A 129 33.73 21.78 0.12
N ILE A 130 32.90 22.80 0.32
CA ILE A 130 33.05 24.08 -0.38
C ILE A 130 34.05 24.93 0.40
N GLY A 131 35.16 25.31 -0.26
CA GLY A 131 36.10 26.30 0.29
C GLY A 131 36.88 25.86 1.53
N GLY A 132 37.10 24.55 1.74
CA GLY A 132 37.89 24.01 2.85
C GLY A 132 39.09 23.16 2.39
N ASP A 133 40.07 22.98 3.30
CA ASP A 133 41.24 22.10 3.12
C ASP A 133 40.95 20.61 3.39
N GLU A 134 39.69 20.28 3.71
CA GLU A 134 39.26 18.92 4.04
C GLU A 134 39.33 18.00 2.82
N ARG A 135 40.17 16.96 2.92
CA ARG A 135 40.39 15.99 1.82
C ARG A 135 39.34 14.89 1.75
N ALA A 136 38.50 14.74 2.77
CA ALA A 136 37.48 13.71 2.83
C ALA A 136 36.16 14.24 2.24
N PRO A 137 35.44 13.48 1.40
CA PRO A 137 34.12 13.89 0.92
C PRO A 137 33.02 13.65 1.97
N TYR A 138 31.94 14.45 1.91
CA TYR A 138 30.70 14.24 2.67
C TYR A 138 29.59 13.67 1.78
N CYS A 139 28.51 13.15 2.38
CA CYS A 139 27.36 12.67 1.61
C CYS A 139 26.35 13.80 1.40
N HIS A 140 26.05 14.10 0.13
CA HIS A 140 25.09 15.13 -0.25
C HIS A 140 23.67 14.77 0.20
N GLY A 141 23.04 15.65 0.99
CA GLY A 141 21.75 15.39 1.65
C GLY A 141 20.58 15.26 0.69
N GLY A 142 20.62 15.95 -0.45
CA GLY A 142 19.56 15.91 -1.46
C GLY A 142 19.37 14.53 -2.10
N PHE A 143 20.38 13.67 -2.10
CA PHE A 143 20.24 12.28 -2.60
C PHE A 143 19.92 11.28 -1.48
N GLY A 144 19.87 11.76 -0.23
CA GLY A 144 19.81 10.95 0.96
C GLY A 144 21.10 10.16 1.22
N TYR A 145 21.26 9.73 2.46
CA TYR A 145 22.41 8.94 2.89
C TYR A 145 22.04 7.98 4.02
N LEU A 146 22.80 6.90 4.12
CA LEU A 146 22.65 5.84 5.09
C LEU A 146 23.70 5.97 6.20
N LEU A 147 23.22 6.00 7.44
CA LEU A 147 24.04 5.98 8.65
C LEU A 147 23.87 4.64 9.35
N SER A 148 24.99 4.00 9.67
CA SER A 148 24.99 2.86 10.60
C SER A 148 24.63 3.32 12.02
N ARG A 149 23.97 2.44 12.76
CA ARG A 149 23.71 2.63 14.19
C ARG A 149 24.97 2.92 15.00
N SER A 150 26.08 2.22 14.72
CA SER A 150 27.33 2.40 15.46
C SER A 150 27.95 3.79 15.23
N LEU A 151 27.89 4.29 13.99
CA LEU A 151 28.27 5.68 13.67
C LEU A 151 27.38 6.67 14.43
N LEU A 152 26.06 6.51 14.38
CA LEU A 152 25.12 7.39 15.08
C LEU A 152 25.44 7.48 16.58
N LEU A 153 25.71 6.34 17.23
CA LEU A 153 26.08 6.29 18.66
C LEU A 153 27.39 7.00 18.97
N LYS A 154 28.41 6.85 18.11
CA LYS A 154 29.72 7.49 18.29
C LYS A 154 29.69 8.99 18.02
N MET A 155 28.81 9.43 17.12
CA MET A 155 28.69 10.84 16.72
C MET A 155 27.97 11.69 17.77
N VAL A 156 26.92 11.16 18.41
CA VAL A 156 26.05 11.92 19.33
C VAL A 156 26.80 12.69 20.43
N PRO A 157 27.80 12.12 21.12
CA PRO A 157 28.59 12.85 22.12
C PRO A 157 29.29 14.11 21.61
N HIS A 158 29.54 14.21 20.29
CA HIS A 158 30.25 15.33 19.66
C HIS A 158 29.31 16.36 19.02
N LEU A 159 28.01 16.07 18.90
CA LEU A 159 27.06 16.94 18.21
C LEU A 159 26.97 18.34 18.81
N ASP A 160 27.08 18.47 20.14
CA ASP A 160 27.07 19.78 20.80
C ASP A 160 28.28 20.64 20.42
N SER A 161 29.47 20.03 20.30
CA SER A 161 30.67 20.71 19.81
C SER A 161 30.50 21.14 18.36
N CYS A 162 30.06 20.23 17.49
CA CYS A 162 29.78 20.53 16.08
C CYS A 162 28.72 21.63 15.91
N ARG A 163 27.74 21.70 16.81
CA ARG A 163 26.68 22.71 16.81
C ARG A 163 27.22 24.11 17.14
N ASN A 164 28.22 24.22 18.01
CA ASN A 164 28.76 25.50 18.43
C ASN A 164 29.69 26.14 17.37
N GLU A 165 30.21 25.33 16.45
CA GLU A 165 31.14 25.74 15.39
C GLU A 165 30.54 25.52 13.99
N ILE A 166 29.44 26.23 13.69
CA ILE A 166 28.78 26.12 12.39
C ILE A 166 29.59 26.86 11.32
N LEU A 167 30.32 26.10 10.50
CA LEU A 167 31.06 26.63 9.36
C LEU A 167 30.23 26.65 8.05
N SER A 168 29.22 25.78 7.93
CA SER A 168 28.32 25.73 6.76
C SER A 168 26.85 25.84 7.17
N VAL A 169 26.08 26.61 6.41
CA VAL A 169 24.63 26.72 6.55
C VAL A 169 23.89 25.52 5.95
N ARG A 170 24.58 24.71 5.15
CA ARG A 170 24.04 23.48 4.56
C ARG A 170 24.05 22.36 5.62
N PRO A 171 22.90 21.75 5.93
CA PRO A 171 22.81 20.78 7.03
C PRO A 171 23.55 19.47 6.75
N ASP A 172 23.65 19.07 5.48
CA ASP A 172 24.39 17.89 5.02
C ASP A 172 25.91 18.10 5.14
N GLU A 173 26.41 19.25 4.70
CA GLU A 173 27.81 19.62 4.83
C GLU A 173 28.22 19.78 6.30
N TRP A 174 27.38 20.41 7.13
CA TRP A 174 27.59 20.52 8.58
C TRP A 174 27.72 19.14 9.26
N LEU A 175 26.80 18.23 8.97
CA LEU A 175 26.84 16.87 9.53
C LEU A 175 28.06 16.10 9.02
N GLY A 176 28.36 16.22 7.73
CA GLY A 176 29.52 15.60 7.09
C GLY A 176 30.82 16.02 7.75
N ARG A 177 31.01 17.32 7.99
CA ARG A 177 32.19 17.86 8.67
C ARG A 177 32.31 17.33 10.11
N CYS A 178 31.20 17.31 10.85
CA CYS A 178 31.17 16.72 12.19
C CYS A 178 31.62 15.25 12.20
N ILE A 179 31.18 14.45 11.23
CA ILE A 179 31.57 13.05 11.10
C ILE A 179 33.06 12.92 10.74
N VAL A 180 33.55 13.74 9.81
CA VAL A 180 34.95 13.72 9.38
C VAL A 180 35.89 14.15 10.53
N ASP A 181 35.60 15.26 11.20
CA ASP A 181 36.47 15.85 12.20
C ASP A 181 36.58 15.00 13.47
N PHE A 182 35.46 14.45 13.95
CA PHE A 182 35.43 13.71 15.21
C PHE A 182 35.58 12.20 15.05
N LEU A 183 35.12 11.63 13.93
CA LEU A 183 35.15 10.18 13.70
C LEU A 183 36.14 9.73 12.62
N GLY A 184 36.67 10.65 11.81
CA GLY A 184 37.59 10.32 10.72
C GLY A 184 36.95 9.51 9.59
N LEU A 185 35.62 9.54 9.47
CA LEU A 185 34.87 8.77 8.47
C LEU A 185 34.52 9.66 7.27
N SER A 186 34.77 9.16 6.07
CA SER A 186 34.36 9.80 4.81
C SER A 186 33.09 9.19 4.24
N CYS A 187 32.40 9.95 3.38
CA CYS A 187 31.27 9.42 2.62
C CYS A 187 31.73 8.37 1.61
N LEU A 188 31.09 7.21 1.63
CA LEU A 188 31.31 6.12 0.68
C LEU A 188 30.19 6.08 -0.36
N SER A 189 30.53 5.90 -1.64
CA SER A 189 29.55 5.62 -2.71
C SER A 189 29.35 4.12 -2.97
N GLN A 190 30.25 3.28 -2.44
CA GLN A 190 30.22 1.83 -2.58
C GLN A 190 30.77 1.16 -1.33
N LEU A 191 30.15 0.06 -0.91
CA LEU A 191 30.59 -0.75 0.22
C LEU A 191 30.22 -2.23 0.00
N GLN A 192 31.16 -3.15 0.26
CA GLN A 192 30.91 -4.60 0.18
C GLN A 192 30.30 -5.07 -1.17
N GLY A 193 30.76 -4.47 -2.28
CA GLY A 193 30.24 -4.73 -3.62
C GLY A 193 28.82 -4.19 -3.88
N GLN A 194 28.21 -3.48 -2.91
CA GLN A 194 26.96 -2.76 -3.10
C GLN A 194 27.23 -1.29 -3.40
N HIS A 195 26.56 -0.75 -4.42
CA HIS A 195 26.69 0.64 -4.84
C HIS A 195 25.47 1.46 -4.38
N PHE A 196 25.72 2.66 -3.85
CA PHE A 196 24.67 3.65 -3.65
C PHE A 196 24.49 4.44 -4.95
N LEU A 197 23.53 4.01 -5.77
CA LEU A 197 23.26 4.64 -7.05
C LEU A 197 22.28 5.80 -6.87
N SER A 198 22.74 7.02 -7.11
CA SER A 198 21.92 8.23 -7.11
C SER A 198 21.83 8.79 -8.53
N TYR A 199 20.67 9.27 -8.94
CA TYR A 199 20.47 9.89 -10.25
C TYR A 199 20.03 11.34 -10.10
N GLU A 200 20.70 12.23 -10.84
CA GLU A 200 20.40 13.66 -10.86
C GLU A 200 19.41 13.97 -11.97
N LEU A 201 18.21 14.42 -11.58
CA LEU A 201 17.16 14.70 -12.55
C LEU A 201 17.36 16.08 -13.15
N ALA A 202 17.56 16.13 -14.47
CA ALA A 202 17.66 17.41 -15.18
C ALA A 202 16.31 18.15 -15.20
N LYS A 203 16.37 19.47 -15.38
CA LYS A 203 15.16 20.31 -15.40
C LYS A 203 14.28 19.95 -16.61
N ASN A 204 12.96 19.89 -16.39
CA ASN A 204 11.93 19.61 -17.40
C ASN A 204 12.00 18.23 -18.08
N VAL A 205 12.65 17.26 -17.46
CA VAL A 205 12.69 15.88 -17.97
C VAL A 205 11.43 15.13 -17.59
N GLU A 206 10.85 14.43 -18.57
CA GLU A 206 9.79 13.46 -18.35
C GLU A 206 10.42 12.11 -17.97
N PRO A 207 10.15 11.58 -16.77
CA PRO A 207 10.77 10.35 -16.31
C PRO A 207 10.36 9.12 -17.14
N GLU A 208 9.26 9.21 -17.90
CA GLU A 208 8.85 8.14 -18.81
C GLU A 208 9.80 7.93 -20.00
N ASN A 209 10.57 8.95 -20.38
CA ASN A 209 11.46 8.90 -21.56
C ASN A 209 12.90 8.52 -21.19
N GLU A 210 13.19 8.34 -19.90
CA GLU A 210 14.53 8.00 -19.40
C GLU A 210 14.79 6.48 -19.49
N GLU A 211 15.63 6.09 -20.45
CA GLU A 211 16.00 4.68 -20.71
C GLU A 211 17.42 4.31 -20.22
N GLY A 212 18.14 5.24 -19.58
CA GLY A 212 19.51 5.00 -19.15
C GLY A 212 19.65 3.98 -18.01
N GLU A 213 20.66 3.10 -18.08
CA GLU A 213 20.96 2.15 -16.99
C GLU A 213 21.22 2.85 -15.64
N ALA A 214 21.83 4.05 -15.69
CA ALA A 214 22.05 4.87 -14.49
C ALA A 214 20.73 5.29 -13.81
N PHE A 215 19.68 5.56 -14.59
CA PHE A 215 18.35 5.88 -14.08
C PHE A 215 17.64 4.64 -13.57
N TRP A 216 17.63 3.54 -14.34
CA TRP A 216 16.97 2.28 -13.95
C TRP A 216 17.60 1.64 -12.71
N GLY A 217 18.91 1.86 -12.52
CA GLY A 217 19.68 1.39 -11.38
C GLY A 217 19.48 2.19 -10.10
N ALA A 218 18.99 3.44 -10.20
CA ALA A 218 19.02 4.40 -9.10
C ALA A 218 18.19 3.95 -7.87
N VAL A 219 18.79 4.16 -6.70
CA VAL A 219 18.14 4.05 -5.39
C VAL A 219 17.41 5.35 -5.07
N THR A 220 18.01 6.49 -5.39
CA THR A 220 17.42 7.82 -5.18
C THR A 220 17.52 8.72 -6.41
N VAL A 221 16.52 9.59 -6.56
CA VAL A 221 16.45 10.59 -7.64
C VAL A 221 16.19 11.96 -7.01
N HIS A 222 16.99 12.95 -7.38
CA HIS A 222 16.88 14.33 -6.89
C HIS A 222 17.39 15.30 -7.96
N PRO A 223 16.87 16.54 -8.05
CA PRO A 223 15.79 17.12 -7.25
C PRO A 223 14.39 16.83 -7.81
N VAL A 224 13.41 16.70 -6.91
CA VAL A 224 11.98 16.54 -7.23
C VAL A 224 11.21 17.77 -6.74
N ALA A 225 10.93 18.69 -7.66
CA ALA A 225 10.29 19.97 -7.32
C ALA A 225 8.78 19.88 -7.06
N GLU A 226 8.09 18.90 -7.65
CA GLU A 226 6.61 18.81 -7.64
C GLU A 226 6.11 17.45 -7.16
N PRO A 227 4.99 17.40 -6.40
CA PRO A 227 4.38 16.12 -5.99
C PRO A 227 3.95 15.25 -7.17
N ALA A 228 3.50 15.85 -8.27
CA ALA A 228 3.10 15.12 -9.48
C ALA A 228 4.29 14.36 -10.10
N LEU A 229 5.49 14.96 -10.07
CA LEU A 229 6.71 14.33 -10.54
C LEU A 229 7.12 13.15 -9.66
N MET A 230 6.96 13.26 -8.33
CA MET A 230 7.19 12.16 -7.38
C MET A 230 6.35 10.91 -7.72
N TYR A 231 5.06 11.09 -8.02
CA TYR A 231 4.19 9.97 -8.41
C TYR A 231 4.50 9.41 -9.80
N ARG A 232 4.89 10.27 -10.76
CA ARG A 232 5.34 9.81 -12.10
C ARG A 232 6.61 8.98 -12.01
N LEU A 233 7.60 9.43 -11.24
CA LEU A 233 8.80 8.65 -10.93
C LEU A 233 8.41 7.29 -10.32
N HIS A 234 7.55 7.30 -9.30
CA HIS A 234 7.09 6.07 -8.67
C HIS A 234 6.44 5.08 -9.64
N LYS A 235 5.58 5.57 -10.54
CA LYS A 235 4.96 4.77 -11.60
C LYS A 235 6.00 4.17 -12.53
N THR A 236 6.98 4.95 -12.99
CA THR A 236 8.04 4.47 -13.90
C THR A 236 8.93 3.43 -13.24
N PHE A 237 9.43 3.68 -12.02
CA PHE A 237 10.24 2.70 -11.29
C PHE A 237 9.46 1.42 -10.96
N SER A 238 8.16 1.52 -10.66
CA SER A 238 7.29 0.36 -10.46
C SER A 238 7.14 -0.45 -11.74
N ARG A 239 7.01 0.21 -12.91
CA ARG A 239 6.97 -0.46 -14.22
C ARG A 239 8.28 -1.19 -14.53
N ILE A 240 9.42 -0.54 -14.31
CA ILE A 240 10.75 -1.13 -14.50
C ILE A 240 10.90 -2.36 -13.60
N ARG A 241 10.53 -2.25 -12.32
CA ARG A 241 10.62 -3.35 -11.35
C ARG A 241 9.71 -4.52 -11.73
N LEU A 242 8.50 -4.22 -12.21
CA LEU A 242 7.58 -5.23 -12.70
C LEU A 242 8.18 -6.02 -13.88
N GLY A 243 8.79 -5.32 -14.84
CA GLY A 243 9.50 -5.96 -15.96
C GLY A 243 10.66 -6.86 -15.51
N GLN A 244 11.51 -6.37 -14.60
CA GLN A 244 12.61 -7.14 -14.01
C GLN A 244 12.10 -8.40 -13.29
N THR A 245 10.98 -8.28 -12.56
CA THR A 245 10.37 -9.41 -11.84
C THR A 245 9.86 -10.47 -12.81
N TYR A 246 9.22 -10.08 -13.92
CA TYR A 246 8.80 -11.04 -14.95
C TYR A 246 9.98 -11.75 -15.62
N GLN A 247 11.07 -11.02 -15.88
CA GLN A 247 12.28 -11.61 -16.44
C GLN A 247 12.93 -12.60 -15.46
N GLU A 248 13.00 -12.26 -14.17
CA GLU A 248 13.51 -13.15 -13.12
C GLU A 248 12.64 -14.41 -12.99
N ILE A 249 11.31 -14.26 -13.05
CA ILE A 249 10.39 -15.41 -13.07
C ILE A 249 10.68 -16.31 -14.27
N ALA A 250 10.83 -15.76 -15.47
CA ALA A 250 11.13 -16.55 -16.68
C ALA A 250 12.47 -17.30 -16.55
N GLN A 251 13.52 -16.62 -16.09
CA GLN A 251 14.83 -17.22 -15.86
C GLN A 251 14.78 -18.36 -14.84
N LEU A 252 14.06 -18.16 -13.73
CA LEU A 252 13.87 -19.19 -12.72
C LEU A 252 13.07 -20.38 -13.27
N GLN A 253 12.06 -20.14 -14.09
CA GLN A 253 11.29 -21.20 -14.74
C GLN A 253 12.19 -22.04 -15.68
N ASP A 254 13.06 -21.40 -16.47
CA ASP A 254 14.02 -22.08 -17.33
C ASP A 254 15.05 -22.88 -16.53
N GLN A 255 15.55 -22.32 -15.43
CA GLN A 255 16.47 -23.01 -14.52
C GLN A 255 15.82 -24.25 -13.90
N ILE A 256 14.58 -24.13 -13.42
CA ILE A 256 13.82 -25.26 -12.88
C ILE A 256 13.64 -26.35 -13.95
N HIS A 257 13.28 -25.96 -15.17
CA HIS A 257 13.13 -26.91 -16.28
C HIS A 257 14.44 -27.66 -16.57
N ASN A 258 15.55 -26.95 -16.71
CA ASN A 258 16.86 -27.53 -16.98
C ASN A 258 17.33 -28.47 -15.86
N LEU A 259 17.13 -28.09 -14.60
CA LEU A 259 17.51 -28.92 -13.45
C LEU A 259 16.65 -30.18 -13.32
N THR A 260 15.40 -30.14 -13.77
CA THR A 260 14.49 -31.29 -13.68
C THR A 260 14.99 -32.49 -14.47
N MET A 261 15.73 -32.26 -15.56
CA MET A 261 16.37 -33.33 -16.35
C MET A 261 17.42 -34.14 -15.56
N LEU A 262 17.92 -33.60 -14.46
CA LEU A 262 18.93 -34.24 -13.60
C LEU A 262 18.32 -34.98 -12.40
N ILE A 263 16.99 -34.91 -12.20
CA ILE A 263 16.31 -35.51 -11.04
C ILE A 263 15.90 -36.96 -11.40
N PRO A 264 16.02 -37.94 -10.47
CA PRO A 264 15.68 -39.36 -10.75
C PRO A 264 14.23 -39.62 -11.18
N LEU A 265 13.29 -38.77 -10.76
CA LEU A 265 11.88 -38.80 -11.17
C LEU A 265 11.61 -38.02 -12.47
N GLY A 266 12.62 -37.30 -12.99
CA GLY A 266 12.59 -36.56 -14.24
C GLY A 266 11.38 -35.66 -14.42
N GLU A 267 10.82 -35.67 -15.63
CA GLU A 267 9.65 -34.89 -16.04
C GLU A 267 8.38 -35.21 -15.26
N ALA A 268 8.26 -36.39 -14.63
CA ALA A 268 7.04 -36.81 -13.95
C ALA A 268 6.70 -35.94 -12.73
N LYS A 269 7.68 -35.21 -12.19
CA LYS A 269 7.49 -34.29 -11.06
C LYS A 269 7.39 -32.82 -11.49
N LEU A 270 7.60 -32.50 -12.76
CA LEU A 270 7.48 -31.12 -13.24
C LEU A 270 6.00 -30.73 -13.25
N THR A 271 5.66 -29.70 -12.48
CA THR A 271 4.32 -29.14 -12.50
C THR A 271 4.20 -28.16 -13.66
N TRP A 272 3.04 -28.20 -14.33
CA TRP A 272 2.69 -27.23 -15.36
C TRP A 272 1.55 -26.36 -14.85
N PRO A 273 1.66 -25.02 -14.78
CA PRO A 273 2.85 -24.20 -15.02
C PRO A 273 3.97 -24.39 -14.00
N VAL A 274 5.21 -24.10 -14.40
CA VAL A 274 6.40 -24.21 -13.55
C VAL A 274 6.32 -23.18 -12.41
N GLY A 275 6.57 -23.63 -11.19
CA GLY A 275 6.47 -22.81 -9.98
C GLY A 275 5.08 -22.79 -9.33
N ILE A 276 4.12 -23.53 -9.87
CA ILE A 276 2.79 -23.71 -9.27
C ILE A 276 2.67 -25.13 -8.73
N ASN A 277 1.87 -25.33 -7.67
CA ASN A 277 1.58 -26.64 -7.09
C ASN A 277 1.05 -27.63 -8.13
N ALA A 278 1.20 -28.94 -7.88
CA ALA A 278 0.65 -29.99 -8.75
C ALA A 278 -0.89 -30.04 -8.66
N PRO A 279 -1.61 -30.54 -9.70
CA PRO A 279 -3.05 -30.79 -9.62
C PRO A 279 -3.43 -31.63 -8.41
N PHE A 280 -4.55 -31.30 -7.77
CA PHE A 280 -5.08 -32.08 -6.68
C PHE A 280 -5.38 -33.52 -7.13
N VAL A 281 -4.85 -34.50 -6.39
CA VAL A 281 -5.07 -35.92 -6.65
C VAL A 281 -6.06 -36.46 -5.60
N PRO A 282 -7.30 -36.80 -5.98
CA PRO A 282 -8.29 -37.30 -5.05
C PRO A 282 -7.89 -38.68 -4.51
N LYS A 283 -7.96 -38.87 -3.19
CA LYS A 283 -7.73 -40.19 -2.56
C LYS A 283 -8.98 -41.04 -2.53
N SER A 284 -10.14 -40.41 -2.59
CA SER A 284 -11.45 -41.06 -2.58
C SER A 284 -12.36 -40.47 -3.65
N ARG A 285 -13.42 -41.22 -4.00
CA ARG A 285 -14.46 -40.75 -4.95
C ARG A 285 -15.18 -39.47 -4.51
N PHE A 286 -15.13 -39.14 -3.22
CA PHE A 286 -15.80 -37.95 -2.65
C PHE A 286 -14.94 -36.68 -2.77
N GLU A 287 -13.66 -36.85 -3.12
CA GLU A 287 -12.72 -35.74 -3.29
C GLU A 287 -12.55 -35.34 -4.76
N VAL A 288 -13.25 -36.01 -5.69
CA VAL A 288 -13.14 -35.74 -7.12
C VAL A 288 -13.71 -34.36 -7.44
N ILE A 289 -12.85 -33.46 -7.89
CA ILE A 289 -13.23 -32.13 -8.37
C ILE A 289 -13.81 -32.27 -9.78
N THR A 290 -15.05 -31.85 -9.98
CA THR A 290 -15.77 -31.93 -11.25
C THR A 290 -15.38 -30.81 -12.21
N TRP A 291 -15.44 -31.11 -13.51
CA TRP A 291 -15.33 -30.11 -14.57
C TRP A 291 -16.70 -29.59 -14.96
N ASP A 292 -16.84 -28.27 -15.01
CA ASP A 292 -18.04 -27.60 -15.47
C ASP A 292 -17.91 -27.23 -16.94
N TYR A 293 -18.84 -27.73 -17.74
CA TYR A 293 -18.93 -27.38 -19.15
C TYR A 293 -19.63 -26.02 -19.34
N PHE A 294 -19.08 -25.19 -20.22
CA PHE A 294 -19.62 -23.90 -20.58
C PHE A 294 -19.44 -23.57 -22.06
N THR A 295 -20.31 -22.69 -22.54
CA THR A 295 -20.27 -22.04 -23.86
C THR A 295 -20.11 -20.53 -23.66
N GLU A 296 -20.03 -19.73 -24.72
CA GLU A 296 -19.89 -18.26 -24.57
C GLU A 296 -21.09 -17.60 -23.85
N GLN A 297 -22.25 -18.26 -23.84
CA GLN A 297 -23.49 -17.71 -23.32
C GLN A 297 -24.07 -18.49 -22.14
N HIS A 298 -23.67 -19.74 -21.94
CA HIS A 298 -24.35 -20.63 -20.99
C HIS A 298 -23.38 -21.51 -20.21
N LEU A 299 -23.76 -21.80 -18.97
CA LEU A 299 -23.15 -22.77 -18.08
C LEU A 299 -24.08 -23.97 -17.92
N PHE A 300 -23.52 -25.17 -17.86
CA PHE A 300 -24.29 -26.42 -17.74
C PHE A 300 -24.22 -27.05 -16.33
N SER A 301 -23.57 -26.36 -15.39
CA SER A 301 -23.56 -26.66 -13.95
C SER A 301 -24.22 -25.52 -13.17
N CYS A 302 -25.54 -25.57 -12.99
CA CYS A 302 -26.29 -24.48 -12.37
C CYS A 302 -26.56 -24.75 -10.89
N PRO A 303 -26.36 -23.75 -9.99
CA PRO A 303 -26.67 -23.90 -8.57
C PRO A 303 -28.14 -24.26 -8.30
N SER A 304 -29.04 -23.85 -9.19
CA SER A 304 -30.47 -24.15 -9.15
C SER A 304 -30.82 -25.59 -9.53
N GLY A 305 -29.85 -26.40 -9.96
CA GLY A 305 -30.08 -27.76 -10.49
C GLY A 305 -30.65 -27.78 -11.91
N ALA A 306 -30.81 -26.62 -12.56
CA ALA A 306 -31.23 -26.55 -13.96
C ALA A 306 -30.13 -27.12 -14.89
N PRO A 307 -30.49 -27.77 -16.00
CA PRO A 307 -29.51 -28.35 -16.93
C PRO A 307 -28.70 -27.30 -17.70
N LYS A 308 -29.20 -26.05 -17.76
CA LYS A 308 -28.59 -24.94 -18.49
C LYS A 308 -29.01 -23.62 -17.85
N CYS A 309 -28.05 -22.72 -17.64
CA CYS A 309 -28.25 -21.37 -17.15
C CYS A 309 -27.41 -20.38 -17.96
N GLU A 310 -27.88 -19.14 -18.05
CA GLU A 310 -27.15 -18.08 -18.75
C GLU A 310 -25.93 -17.63 -17.95
N LEU A 311 -24.84 -17.33 -18.65
CA LEU A 311 -23.67 -16.69 -18.08
C LEU A 311 -23.97 -15.21 -17.84
N ALA A 312 -24.03 -14.83 -16.57
CA ALA A 312 -24.24 -13.45 -16.13
C ALA A 312 -23.16 -12.99 -15.14
N GLY A 313 -23.03 -11.68 -14.99
CA GLY A 313 -22.15 -11.03 -14.02
C GLY A 313 -20.69 -11.49 -14.12
N ALA A 314 -20.11 -11.87 -12.98
CA ALA A 314 -18.71 -12.24 -12.86
C ALA A 314 -18.32 -13.46 -13.72
N SER A 315 -19.21 -14.44 -13.87
CA SER A 315 -18.90 -15.63 -14.71
C SER A 315 -18.80 -15.29 -16.20
N LYS A 316 -19.60 -14.33 -16.69
CA LYS A 316 -19.52 -13.87 -18.09
C LYS A 316 -18.25 -13.07 -18.33
N ALA A 317 -17.92 -12.18 -17.39
CA ALA A 317 -16.68 -11.40 -17.44
C ALA A 317 -15.44 -12.31 -17.42
N ASP A 318 -15.45 -13.33 -16.54
CA ASP A 318 -14.40 -14.34 -16.44
C ASP A 318 -14.16 -15.08 -17.76
N VAL A 319 -15.23 -15.60 -18.38
CA VAL A 319 -15.12 -16.30 -19.68
C VAL A 319 -14.58 -15.36 -20.77
N GLY A 320 -15.03 -14.10 -20.80
CA GLY A 320 -14.52 -13.11 -21.75
C GLY A 320 -13.01 -12.84 -21.57
N ASP A 321 -12.58 -12.63 -20.33
CA ASP A 321 -11.19 -12.36 -19.98
C ASP A 321 -10.27 -13.54 -20.30
N ILE A 322 -10.70 -14.77 -19.98
CA ILE A 322 -9.94 -15.99 -20.30
C ILE A 322 -9.83 -16.21 -21.81
N LEU A 323 -10.89 -15.96 -22.59
CA LEU A 323 -10.84 -16.05 -24.06
C LEU A 323 -9.89 -15.01 -24.66
N GLN A 324 -9.96 -13.77 -24.19
CA GLN A 324 -9.05 -12.71 -24.62
C GLN A 324 -7.60 -13.07 -24.31
N THR A 325 -7.34 -13.49 -23.07
CA THR A 325 -6.00 -13.88 -22.63
C THR A 325 -5.45 -15.07 -23.45
N ALA A 326 -6.29 -16.07 -23.78
CA ALA A 326 -5.87 -17.19 -24.61
C ALA A 326 -5.41 -16.73 -26.00
N LEU A 327 -6.14 -15.80 -26.63
CA LEU A 327 -5.80 -15.25 -27.95
C LEU A 327 -4.54 -14.39 -27.90
N GLU A 328 -4.38 -13.56 -26.85
CA GLU A 328 -3.19 -12.73 -26.66
C GLU A 328 -1.95 -13.60 -26.53
N GLN A 329 -2.01 -14.65 -25.72
CA GLN A 329 -0.88 -15.57 -25.51
C GLN A 329 -0.55 -16.39 -26.76
N LEU A 330 -1.55 -16.89 -27.49
CA LEU A 330 -1.33 -17.55 -28.78
C LEU A 330 -0.68 -16.59 -29.78
N ASN A 331 -1.15 -15.35 -29.88
CA ASN A 331 -0.55 -14.37 -30.77
C ASN A 331 0.87 -14.00 -30.34
N GLN A 332 1.13 -13.88 -29.03
CA GLN A 332 2.47 -13.62 -28.51
C GLN A 332 3.46 -14.75 -28.85
N GLN A 333 3.00 -16.01 -28.81
CA GLN A 333 3.83 -17.18 -29.08
C GLN A 333 4.16 -17.38 -30.57
N TYR A 334 3.22 -17.10 -31.47
CA TYR A 334 3.36 -17.40 -32.91
C TYR A 334 3.61 -16.17 -33.79
N GLN A 335 3.61 -14.95 -33.23
CA GLN A 335 4.05 -13.78 -33.97
C GLN A 335 5.55 -13.84 -34.29
N PRO A 336 5.98 -13.33 -35.46
CA PRO A 336 5.18 -12.67 -36.50
C PRO A 336 4.60 -13.63 -37.56
N GLN A 337 4.76 -14.96 -37.42
CA GLN A 337 4.47 -15.92 -38.49
C GLN A 337 2.97 -16.11 -38.72
N LEU A 338 2.20 -16.21 -37.64
CA LEU A 338 0.75 -16.39 -37.65
C LEU A 338 0.08 -15.39 -36.71
N ARG A 339 -1.06 -14.87 -37.14
CA ARG A 339 -1.98 -14.10 -36.29
C ARG A 339 -3.30 -14.86 -36.19
N PHE A 340 -3.71 -15.15 -34.96
CA PHE A 340 -4.97 -15.83 -34.67
C PHE A 340 -6.08 -14.82 -34.36
N ARG A 341 -7.24 -15.03 -34.99
CA ARG A 341 -8.51 -14.40 -34.61
C ARG A 341 -9.48 -15.46 -34.11
N LYS A 342 -10.26 -15.14 -33.07
CA LYS A 342 -11.31 -16.03 -32.59
C LYS A 342 -12.43 -16.08 -33.62
N HIS A 343 -12.75 -17.28 -34.09
CA HIS A 343 -13.99 -17.51 -34.82
C HIS A 343 -15.10 -17.92 -33.83
N GLN A 344 -14.87 -18.97 -33.04
CA GLN A 344 -15.86 -19.48 -32.09
C GLN A 344 -15.19 -20.31 -30.98
N LEU A 345 -15.74 -20.29 -29.76
CA LEU A 345 -15.48 -21.32 -28.74
C LEU A 345 -16.32 -22.58 -29.05
N LEU A 346 -15.67 -23.71 -29.30
CA LEU A 346 -16.33 -25.01 -29.51
C LEU A 346 -16.76 -25.61 -28.17
N ASN A 347 -15.79 -25.83 -27.27
CA ASN A 347 -16.03 -26.40 -25.94
C ASN A 347 -15.23 -25.62 -24.90
N GLY A 348 -15.86 -25.26 -23.78
CA GLY A 348 -15.18 -24.71 -22.61
C GLY A 348 -15.38 -25.62 -21.40
N TYR A 349 -14.31 -25.98 -20.72
CA TYR A 349 -14.36 -26.68 -19.44
C TYR A 349 -13.63 -25.85 -18.39
N ARG A 350 -14.22 -25.68 -17.20
CA ARG A 350 -13.56 -25.04 -16.06
C ARG A 350 -13.66 -25.88 -14.80
N ARG A 351 -12.66 -25.80 -13.93
CA ARG A 351 -12.70 -26.37 -12.58
C ARG A 351 -11.93 -25.49 -11.60
N PHE A 352 -12.31 -25.54 -10.33
CA PHE A 352 -11.59 -24.86 -9.26
C PHE A 352 -10.78 -25.87 -8.43
N ASP A 353 -9.46 -25.77 -8.47
CA ASP A 353 -8.55 -26.52 -7.60
C ASP A 353 -8.14 -25.63 -6.41
N PRO A 354 -8.49 -25.99 -5.16
CA PRO A 354 -8.14 -25.21 -3.97
C PRO A 354 -6.64 -24.98 -3.77
N THR A 355 -5.78 -25.81 -4.36
CA THR A 355 -4.32 -25.74 -4.20
C THR A 355 -3.64 -24.90 -5.27
N ARG A 356 -4.33 -24.64 -6.40
CA ARG A 356 -3.76 -23.96 -7.58
C ARG A 356 -4.57 -22.77 -8.03
N GLY A 357 -5.90 -22.88 -8.10
CA GLY A 357 -6.80 -21.87 -8.60
C GLY A 357 -7.75 -22.40 -9.67
N MET A 358 -8.18 -21.52 -10.59
CA MET A 358 -9.13 -21.87 -11.65
C MET A 358 -8.40 -22.43 -12.87
N GLU A 359 -8.74 -23.65 -13.26
CA GLU A 359 -8.24 -24.30 -14.47
C GLU A 359 -9.28 -24.27 -15.58
N TYR A 360 -8.82 -24.03 -16.81
CA TYR A 360 -9.65 -23.97 -18.00
C TYR A 360 -9.05 -24.81 -19.11
N THR A 361 -9.90 -25.55 -19.81
CA THR A 361 -9.58 -26.22 -21.07
C THR A 361 -10.55 -25.70 -22.12
N LEU A 362 -10.02 -25.05 -23.16
CA LEU A 362 -10.78 -24.42 -24.22
C LEU A 362 -10.46 -25.06 -25.57
N ASP A 363 -11.49 -25.51 -26.28
CA ASP A 363 -11.41 -25.89 -27.68
C ASP A 363 -11.85 -24.69 -28.52
N LEU A 364 -10.89 -24.01 -29.15
CA LEU A 364 -11.14 -22.80 -29.93
C LEU A 364 -11.07 -23.09 -31.42
N LEU A 365 -12.04 -22.59 -32.17
CA LEU A 365 -11.97 -22.46 -33.62
C LEU A 365 -11.38 -21.08 -33.93
N LEU A 366 -10.19 -21.08 -34.51
CA LEU A 366 -9.37 -19.90 -34.77
C LEU A 366 -9.21 -19.70 -36.28
N GLU A 367 -9.26 -18.46 -36.72
CA GLU A 367 -8.80 -18.07 -38.05
C GLU A 367 -7.31 -17.71 -37.96
N ALA A 368 -6.45 -18.54 -38.55
CA ALA A 368 -5.02 -18.33 -38.61
C ALA A 368 -4.67 -17.56 -39.89
N ILE A 369 -4.16 -16.34 -39.73
CA ILE A 369 -3.78 -15.45 -40.82
C ILE A 369 -2.26 -15.45 -40.95
N THR A 370 -1.77 -15.81 -42.13
CA THR A 370 -0.34 -15.76 -42.47
C THR A 370 0.10 -14.34 -42.82
N GLN A 371 1.41 -14.08 -42.81
CA GLN A 371 1.97 -12.80 -43.28
C GLN A 371 1.57 -12.46 -44.72
N LYS A 372 1.33 -13.48 -45.56
CA LYS A 372 0.90 -13.33 -46.95
C LYS A 372 -0.62 -13.09 -47.09
N GLY A 373 -1.33 -12.86 -45.99
CA GLY A 373 -2.77 -12.59 -45.97
C GLY A 373 -3.68 -13.81 -46.19
N HIS A 374 -3.13 -15.02 -46.30
CA HIS A 374 -3.95 -16.22 -46.42
C HIS A 374 -4.54 -16.57 -45.06
N SER A 375 -5.85 -16.81 -44.99
CA SER A 375 -6.55 -17.26 -43.79
C SER A 375 -6.97 -18.72 -43.89
N HIS A 376 -6.83 -19.45 -42.78
CA HIS A 376 -7.30 -20.83 -42.66
C HIS A 376 -7.92 -21.06 -41.29
N LEU A 377 -9.01 -21.83 -41.24
CA LEU A 377 -9.67 -22.18 -39.98
C LEU A 377 -8.95 -23.36 -39.31
N LEU A 378 -8.58 -23.19 -38.04
CA LEU A 378 -7.86 -24.18 -37.25
C LEU A 378 -8.57 -24.38 -35.91
N ALA A 379 -8.89 -25.63 -35.59
CA ALA A 379 -9.33 -25.98 -34.24
C ALA A 379 -8.10 -26.23 -33.36
N LYS A 380 -8.05 -25.59 -32.19
CA LYS A 380 -6.92 -25.73 -31.25
C LYS A 380 -7.42 -25.79 -29.81
N ARG A 381 -6.95 -26.79 -29.06
CA ARG A 381 -7.12 -26.88 -27.61
C ARG A 381 -6.06 -26.06 -26.89
N VAL A 382 -6.50 -25.24 -25.94
CA VAL A 382 -5.67 -24.41 -25.08
C VAL A 382 -6.02 -24.69 -23.63
N ASN A 383 -5.02 -24.99 -22.82
CA ASN A 383 -5.16 -25.09 -21.37
C ASN A 383 -4.69 -23.79 -20.72
N LEU A 384 -5.44 -23.28 -19.75
CA LEU A 384 -5.15 -22.05 -19.01
C LEU A 384 -5.29 -22.33 -17.52
N LEU A 385 -4.43 -21.71 -16.71
CA LEU A 385 -4.54 -21.72 -15.26
C LEU A 385 -4.51 -20.28 -14.77
N ARG A 386 -5.50 -19.92 -13.96
CA ARG A 386 -5.51 -18.68 -13.18
C ARG A 386 -5.13 -19.03 -11.73
N PRO A 387 -3.89 -18.76 -11.32
CA PRO A 387 -3.43 -19.14 -10.00
C PRO A 387 -4.11 -18.33 -8.89
N LEU A 388 -4.21 -18.93 -7.70
CA LEU A 388 -4.58 -18.18 -6.48
C LEU A 388 -3.48 -17.19 -6.12
N SER A 389 -3.86 -15.95 -5.84
CA SER A 389 -2.96 -14.97 -5.23
C SER A 389 -2.69 -15.32 -3.76
N LYS A 390 -1.77 -14.59 -3.13
CA LYS A 390 -1.50 -14.72 -1.70
C LYS A 390 -2.83 -14.58 -0.92
N VAL A 391 -3.11 -15.55 -0.06
CA VAL A 391 -4.32 -15.54 0.77
C VAL A 391 -4.19 -14.39 1.77
N GLU A 392 -5.08 -13.42 1.66
CA GLU A 392 -5.22 -12.36 2.64
C GLU A 392 -6.36 -12.71 3.59
N ILE A 393 -6.03 -12.91 4.87
CA ILE A 393 -7.05 -13.05 5.90
C ILE A 393 -7.50 -11.65 6.25
N ILE A 394 -8.69 -11.27 5.77
CA ILE A 394 -9.36 -10.05 6.21
C ILE A 394 -10.00 -10.36 7.56
N PRO A 395 -9.52 -9.78 8.67
CA PRO A 395 -10.15 -10.00 9.97
C PRO A 395 -11.54 -9.36 9.93
N MET A 396 -12.58 -10.19 10.00
CA MET A 396 -13.93 -9.69 10.22
C MET A 396 -14.02 -9.19 11.67
N PRO A 397 -14.42 -7.94 11.94
CA PRO A 397 -14.64 -7.50 13.31
C PRO A 397 -15.74 -8.38 13.92
N CYS A 398 -15.51 -8.89 15.13
CA CYS A 398 -16.53 -9.62 15.88
C CYS A 398 -17.73 -8.69 16.09
N VAL A 399 -18.86 -9.02 15.47
CA VAL A 399 -20.12 -8.29 15.65
C VAL A 399 -20.64 -8.66 17.03
N THR A 400 -20.60 -7.72 17.96
CA THR A 400 -21.34 -7.81 19.22
C THR A 400 -22.62 -7.00 19.06
N GLU A 401 -23.66 -7.27 19.84
CA GLU A 401 -24.93 -6.49 19.80
C GLU A 401 -24.75 -4.99 20.10
N ALA A 402 -23.53 -4.55 20.48
CA ALA A 402 -23.16 -3.16 20.75
C ALA A 402 -22.34 -2.49 19.63
N THR A 403 -22.20 -3.09 18.44
CA THR A 403 -21.51 -2.44 17.32
C THR A 403 -22.39 -1.40 16.64
N ARG A 404 -22.05 -0.13 16.85
CA ARG A 404 -22.65 0.99 16.16
C ARG A 404 -22.36 0.96 14.65
N VAL A 405 -23.40 0.85 13.82
CA VAL A 405 -23.26 0.85 12.36
C VAL A 405 -23.22 2.29 11.85
N GLN A 406 -22.10 2.72 11.24
CA GLN A 406 -22.01 4.05 10.61
C GLN A 406 -22.30 3.97 9.11
N LEU A 407 -23.45 4.48 8.69
CA LEU A 407 -23.74 4.73 7.27
C LEU A 407 -23.17 6.09 6.87
N VAL A 408 -22.32 6.12 5.86
CA VAL A 408 -21.85 7.36 5.23
C VAL A 408 -22.52 7.48 3.87
N LEU A 409 -23.40 8.47 3.71
CA LEU A 409 -24.11 8.71 2.46
C LEU A 409 -23.56 9.99 1.81
N PRO A 410 -22.74 9.88 0.76
CA PRO A 410 -22.39 11.03 -0.06
C PRO A 410 -23.60 11.46 -0.89
N LEU A 411 -23.88 12.76 -0.91
CA LEU A 411 -24.99 13.36 -1.64
C LEU A 411 -24.47 14.38 -2.64
N THR A 412 -24.82 14.18 -3.90
CA THR A 412 -24.61 15.15 -4.98
C THR A 412 -25.92 15.87 -5.33
N GLY A 413 -25.85 17.00 -6.04
CA GLY A 413 -27.03 17.77 -6.43
C GLY A 413 -28.08 16.98 -7.26
N GLN A 414 -27.67 15.93 -7.97
CA GLN A 414 -28.56 15.10 -8.80
C GLN A 414 -29.39 14.10 -7.97
N GLU A 415 -28.97 13.82 -6.74
CA GLU A 415 -29.55 12.76 -5.90
C GLU A 415 -30.59 13.31 -4.91
N LEU A 416 -30.76 14.64 -4.86
CA LEU A 416 -31.64 15.35 -3.92
C LEU A 416 -33.08 14.84 -3.90
N ASP A 417 -33.61 14.42 -5.05
CA ASP A 417 -34.99 13.93 -5.16
C ASP A 417 -35.18 12.55 -4.50
N PHE A 418 -34.12 11.76 -4.36
CA PHE A 418 -34.16 10.42 -3.76
C PHE A 418 -33.87 10.42 -2.25
N VAL A 419 -33.23 11.48 -1.74
CA VAL A 419 -32.85 11.58 -0.32
C VAL A 419 -34.07 11.53 0.60
N GLY A 420 -35.20 12.09 0.18
CA GLY A 420 -36.41 12.09 0.99
C GLY A 420 -36.92 10.68 1.28
N SER A 421 -37.10 9.88 0.23
CA SER A 421 -37.52 8.47 0.34
C SER A 421 -36.53 7.64 1.16
N PHE A 422 -35.22 7.92 1.03
CA PHE A 422 -34.20 7.25 1.83
C PHE A 422 -34.30 7.62 3.32
N LEU A 423 -34.42 8.90 3.65
CA LEU A 423 -34.54 9.37 5.03
C LEU A 423 -35.80 8.82 5.70
N ASP A 424 -36.92 8.72 4.97
CA ASP A 424 -38.16 8.12 5.47
C ASP A 424 -37.99 6.61 5.74
N ALA A 425 -37.37 5.88 4.81
CA ALA A 425 -37.08 4.46 5.00
C ALA A 425 -36.08 4.21 6.13
N PHE A 426 -35.07 5.07 6.28
CA PHE A 426 -34.10 5.00 7.36
C PHE A 426 -34.74 5.33 8.71
N ALA A 427 -35.66 6.30 8.74
CA ALA A 427 -36.39 6.63 9.95
C ALA A 427 -37.24 5.44 10.45
N VAL A 428 -38.02 4.82 9.56
CA VAL A 428 -38.91 3.71 9.92
C VAL A 428 -38.14 2.44 10.31
N ASN A 429 -37.08 2.11 9.56
CA ASN A 429 -36.40 0.81 9.71
C ASN A 429 -35.24 0.82 10.70
N VAL A 430 -34.72 1.99 11.09
CA VAL A 430 -33.50 2.12 11.92
C VAL A 430 -33.70 3.06 13.11
N LEU A 431 -34.26 4.25 12.88
CA LEU A 431 -34.41 5.24 13.96
C LEU A 431 -35.57 4.90 14.90
N ASP A 432 -36.70 4.45 14.36
CA ASP A 432 -37.89 4.04 15.12
C ASP A 432 -37.69 2.67 15.81
N THR A 433 -36.84 1.78 15.28
CA THR A 433 -36.46 0.49 15.89
C THR A 433 -35.41 0.64 17.00
N HIS A 434 -34.85 1.84 17.19
CA HIS A 434 -33.78 2.14 18.14
C HIS A 434 -32.50 1.31 17.96
N ASP A 435 -32.19 0.95 16.72
CA ASP A 435 -30.93 0.27 16.39
C ASP A 435 -29.74 1.22 16.57
N ASP A 436 -28.59 0.70 17.05
CA ASP A 436 -27.37 1.48 17.25
C ASP A 436 -26.71 1.81 15.91
N ALA A 437 -27.22 2.84 15.23
CA ALA A 437 -26.75 3.29 13.93
C ALA A 437 -26.48 4.80 13.89
N LEU A 438 -25.51 5.22 13.09
CA LEU A 438 -25.17 6.60 12.83
C LEU A 438 -25.21 6.87 11.32
N LEU A 439 -26.08 7.78 10.90
CA LEU A 439 -26.09 8.29 9.53
C LEU A 439 -25.23 9.56 9.45
N THR A 440 -24.20 9.54 8.60
CA THR A 440 -23.37 10.69 8.26
C THR A 440 -23.64 11.09 6.81
N LEU A 441 -24.30 12.22 6.60
CA LEU A 441 -24.53 12.78 5.26
C LEU A 441 -23.32 13.63 4.86
N VAL A 442 -22.71 13.30 3.72
CA VAL A 442 -21.58 14.06 3.15
C VAL A 442 -22.10 14.84 1.95
N LEU A 443 -22.26 16.15 2.10
CA LEU A 443 -22.77 17.01 1.04
C LEU A 443 -21.63 17.39 0.08
N VAL A 444 -21.70 16.91 -1.16
CA VAL A 444 -20.67 17.12 -2.19
C VAL A 444 -21.15 18.21 -3.15
N TYR A 445 -20.50 19.38 -3.09
CA TYR A 445 -20.82 20.52 -3.94
C TYR A 445 -20.12 20.39 -5.30
N GLY A 446 -20.89 20.46 -6.39
CA GLY A 446 -20.34 20.54 -7.75
C GLY A 446 -19.67 21.88 -8.06
N PRO A 447 -18.87 21.98 -9.14
CA PRO A 447 -18.15 23.21 -9.51
C PRO A 447 -19.08 24.41 -9.77
N SER A 448 -20.28 24.18 -10.32
CA SER A 448 -21.32 25.19 -10.55
C SER A 448 -22.04 25.63 -9.26
N GLU A 449 -22.16 24.71 -8.29
CA GLU A 449 -22.88 24.91 -7.02
C GLU A 449 -21.98 25.58 -5.98
N ALA A 450 -20.68 25.28 -5.99
CA ALA A 450 -19.69 25.92 -5.12
C ALA A 450 -19.57 27.43 -5.37
N GLN A 451 -19.81 27.90 -6.61
CA GLN A 451 -19.83 29.33 -6.95
C GLN A 451 -21.12 30.06 -6.50
N ARG A 452 -22.24 29.32 -6.35
CA ARG A 452 -23.55 29.86 -5.94
C ARG A 452 -23.91 29.62 -4.48
N ALA A 453 -23.07 28.90 -3.74
CA ALA A 453 -23.28 28.52 -2.34
C ALA A 453 -23.54 29.70 -1.38
N ALA A 454 -23.17 30.93 -1.77
CA ALA A 454 -23.44 32.15 -1.00
C ALA A 454 -24.84 32.77 -1.23
N GLN A 455 -25.55 32.39 -2.31
CA GLN A 455 -26.84 32.99 -2.69
C GLN A 455 -28.02 32.00 -2.60
N GLU A 456 -27.80 30.71 -2.86
CA GLU A 456 -28.80 29.66 -2.68
C GLU A 456 -28.14 28.41 -2.10
N GLU A 457 -28.55 28.00 -0.89
CA GLU A 457 -28.10 26.73 -0.31
C GLU A 457 -28.71 25.56 -1.09
N ALA A 458 -27.94 24.99 -2.03
CA ALA A 458 -28.35 23.83 -2.84
C ALA A 458 -28.87 22.64 -2.02
N PHE A 459 -28.44 22.50 -0.76
CA PHE A 459 -28.83 21.41 0.15
C PHE A 459 -29.75 21.85 1.31
N ALA A 460 -30.32 23.07 1.29
CA ALA A 460 -31.19 23.57 2.36
C ALA A 460 -32.36 22.64 2.69
N ARG A 461 -32.98 22.05 1.65
CA ARG A 461 -34.09 21.10 1.79
C ARG A 461 -33.67 19.86 2.58
N VAL A 462 -32.49 19.29 2.30
CA VAL A 462 -31.97 18.12 3.01
C VAL A 462 -31.64 18.46 4.46
N LYS A 463 -31.01 19.62 4.70
CA LYS A 463 -30.72 20.10 6.07
C LYS A 463 -32.01 20.28 6.90
N ALA A 464 -33.08 20.82 6.29
CA ALA A 464 -34.37 20.98 6.94
C ALA A 464 -35.02 19.63 7.31
N MET A 465 -34.95 18.64 6.41
CA MET A 465 -35.47 17.28 6.67
C MET A 465 -34.71 16.60 7.80
N VAL A 466 -33.38 16.72 7.83
CA VAL A 466 -32.55 16.18 8.92
C VAL A 466 -32.88 16.86 10.26
N ALA A 467 -33.00 18.19 10.27
CA ALA A 467 -33.37 18.93 11.48
C ALA A 467 -34.78 18.55 11.99
N GLN A 468 -35.70 18.20 11.10
CA GLN A 468 -37.03 17.70 11.47
C GLN A 468 -36.96 16.31 12.11
N LEU A 469 -36.14 15.40 11.57
CA LEU A 469 -35.90 14.08 12.13
C LEU A 469 -35.19 14.15 13.49
N GLU A 470 -34.19 15.01 13.64
CA GLU A 470 -33.53 15.26 14.92
C GLU A 470 -34.50 15.79 15.99
N LYS A 471 -35.41 16.70 15.62
CA LYS A 471 -36.45 17.20 16.53
C LYS A 471 -37.43 16.10 16.96
N ARG A 472 -37.83 15.22 16.03
CA ARG A 472 -38.71 14.08 16.32
C ARG A 472 -38.08 13.10 17.32
N LEU A 473 -36.76 12.94 17.28
CA LEU A 473 -36.01 11.97 18.11
C LEU A 473 -35.46 12.55 19.42
N ARG A 474 -35.51 13.88 19.63
CA ARG A 474 -35.15 14.50 20.92
C ARG A 474 -36.21 14.15 21.96
N ARG A 475 -35.87 13.25 22.89
CA ARG A 475 -36.66 13.02 24.11
C ARG A 475 -36.79 14.34 24.91
N PRO A 476 -37.97 14.65 25.49
CA PRO A 476 -38.11 15.78 26.40
C PRO A 476 -37.27 15.55 27.67
N PRO A 477 -36.61 16.59 28.21
CA PRO A 477 -35.84 16.47 29.45
C PRO A 477 -36.82 16.32 30.62
N GLY A 478 -37.00 15.10 31.15
CA GLY A 478 -37.78 14.90 32.38
C GLY A 478 -38.47 13.54 32.60
N ALA A 479 -38.41 12.58 31.68
CA ALA A 479 -38.94 11.23 31.96
C ALA A 479 -37.89 10.38 32.69
N LEU A 480 -38.05 10.23 34.01
CA LEU A 480 -37.31 9.29 34.85
C LEU A 480 -37.51 7.85 34.35
N ASP A 481 -36.42 7.20 33.94
CA ASP A 481 -36.36 5.76 33.67
C ASP A 481 -36.39 5.02 35.02
N GLN A 482 -37.54 4.43 35.36
CA GLN A 482 -37.58 3.29 36.28
C GLN A 482 -37.52 2.02 35.43
N ARG A 483 -36.35 1.36 35.38
CA ARG A 483 -36.32 -0.09 35.14
C ARG A 483 -36.35 -0.80 36.50
N PRO A 484 -37.17 -1.85 36.66
CA PRO A 484 -36.99 -2.81 37.73
C PRO A 484 -35.77 -3.65 37.35
N ASP A 485 -34.62 -3.31 37.94
CA ASP A 485 -33.54 -4.23 38.31
C ASP A 485 -32.23 -3.43 38.41
N GLY A 486 -31.70 -3.38 39.62
CA GLY A 486 -30.57 -2.54 40.01
C GLY A 486 -29.25 -3.00 39.41
N GLY A 487 -28.55 -2.07 38.75
CA GLY A 487 -27.13 -2.14 38.40
C GLY A 487 -26.60 -0.73 38.08
N PRO A 488 -25.40 -0.35 38.55
CA PRO A 488 -24.94 1.04 38.49
C PRO A 488 -24.42 1.47 37.11
N LEU A 489 -24.67 2.74 36.74
CA LEU A 489 -24.24 3.41 35.51
C LEU A 489 -22.75 3.83 35.54
N PRO A 490 -22.01 3.76 34.42
CA PRO A 490 -20.84 4.60 34.19
C PRO A 490 -21.15 5.76 33.22
N GLY A 491 -20.85 6.99 33.66
CA GLY A 491 -20.35 8.10 32.85
C GLY A 491 -21.23 8.69 31.73
N GLN A 492 -21.92 9.79 32.04
CA GLN A 492 -22.62 10.65 31.08
C GLN A 492 -21.69 11.18 29.97
N ALA A 493 -22.12 11.09 28.70
CA ALA A 493 -21.54 11.82 27.58
C ALA A 493 -22.53 12.88 27.05
N HIS A 494 -22.08 14.14 27.02
CA HIS A 494 -22.79 15.28 26.44
C HIS A 494 -23.02 15.09 24.93
N GLY A 495 -24.26 15.33 24.47
CA GLY A 495 -24.55 15.51 23.04
C GLY A 495 -24.06 16.88 22.56
N ARG A 496 -23.13 16.91 21.61
CA ARG A 496 -22.82 18.10 20.81
C ARG A 496 -23.56 18.02 19.48
N GLY A 497 -24.41 19.02 19.22
CA GLY A 497 -25.00 19.26 17.91
C GLY A 497 -23.98 19.83 16.91
N LEU A 498 -24.40 19.88 15.64
CA LEU A 498 -23.74 20.44 14.47
C LEU A 498 -22.58 21.42 14.78
N GLN A 499 -21.39 21.06 14.32
CA GLN A 499 -20.19 21.89 14.47
C GLN A 499 -19.89 22.60 13.15
N GLU A 500 -20.32 23.86 13.05
CA GLU A 500 -19.72 24.84 12.14
C GLU A 500 -18.43 25.38 12.79
N ALA A 501 -17.37 25.54 11.99
CA ALA A 501 -16.08 26.02 12.47
C ALA A 501 -16.05 27.57 12.53
N PRO A 502 -15.69 28.20 13.67
CA PRO A 502 -15.40 29.63 13.70
C PRO A 502 -13.89 29.92 13.75
N HIS A 503 -13.56 31.09 13.21
CA HIS A 503 -12.24 31.71 13.15
C HIS A 503 -11.69 32.13 14.53
N GLY A 504 -10.37 31.94 14.74
CA GLY A 504 -9.43 32.88 15.40
C GLY A 504 -9.45 33.12 16.93
N HIS A 505 -8.57 32.41 17.66
CA HIS A 505 -7.71 32.82 18.83
C HIS A 505 -8.30 33.44 20.13
N PRO A 506 -7.54 33.47 21.24
CA PRO A 506 -6.70 32.45 21.90
C PRO A 506 -7.09 32.26 23.38
N LEU A 507 -6.51 31.28 24.12
CA LEU A 507 -6.19 31.34 25.57
C LEU A 507 -5.48 30.05 26.04
N LEU A 508 -4.40 30.20 26.82
CA LEU A 508 -3.62 29.21 27.59
C LEU A 508 -3.84 29.48 29.11
N PRO A 509 -3.20 28.77 30.08
CA PRO A 509 -3.32 27.34 30.43
C PRO A 509 -3.52 27.12 31.96
N GLY A 510 -3.78 25.86 32.39
CA GLY A 510 -3.37 25.38 33.72
C GLY A 510 -4.40 24.55 34.51
N GLN A 511 -4.10 23.27 34.76
CA GLN A 511 -3.75 22.71 36.10
C GLN A 511 -3.65 21.17 36.06
N ARG A 512 -2.72 20.67 36.89
CA ARG A 512 -2.39 19.25 37.18
C ARG A 512 -3.42 18.60 38.10
N LEU A 513 -3.54 17.27 38.05
CA LEU A 513 -3.56 16.30 39.17
C LEU A 513 -3.81 14.90 38.56
N ASP A 514 -3.00 13.84 38.65
CA ASP A 514 -2.29 13.08 39.69
C ASP A 514 -2.90 11.65 39.84
N ARG A 515 -2.05 10.73 40.33
CA ARG A 515 -2.08 9.25 40.24
C ARG A 515 -3.18 8.48 41.02
N GLY A 516 -3.38 7.20 40.63
CA GLY A 516 -3.76 6.06 41.51
C GLY A 516 -4.62 4.98 40.82
N GLN A 517 -4.10 3.82 40.41
CA GLN A 517 -3.92 2.52 41.13
C GLN A 517 -4.99 1.42 40.86
N ARG A 518 -4.49 0.21 40.47
CA ARG A 518 -4.96 -1.20 40.67
C ARG A 518 -6.37 -1.57 40.13
N GLY A 519 -6.68 -2.74 39.58
CA GLY A 519 -6.05 -4.05 39.38
C GLY A 519 -7.19 -5.12 39.28
N GLY A 520 -7.07 -6.14 38.42
CA GLY A 520 -7.92 -7.35 38.43
C GLY A 520 -8.41 -7.85 37.05
N PRO A 521 -8.37 -9.16 36.75
CA PRO A 521 -8.54 -9.71 35.39
C PRO A 521 -10.01 -9.97 35.02
N GLN A 522 -10.39 -9.70 33.77
CA GLN A 522 -11.69 -10.07 33.21
C GLN A 522 -11.56 -11.33 32.31
N PRO A 523 -12.58 -12.21 32.30
CA PRO A 523 -12.57 -13.46 31.55
C PRO A 523 -12.85 -13.25 30.05
N LEU A 524 -12.22 -14.09 29.23
CA LEU A 524 -12.39 -14.15 27.77
C LEU A 524 -13.82 -14.61 27.40
N PRO A 525 -14.54 -13.96 26.47
CA PRO A 525 -15.73 -14.54 25.86
C PRO A 525 -15.40 -15.31 24.56
N HIS A 526 -16.17 -16.39 24.41
CA HIS A 526 -16.20 -17.41 23.38
C HIS A 526 -16.00 -16.95 21.92
N GLU A 527 -15.16 -17.70 21.18
CA GLU A 527 -14.98 -17.60 19.73
C GLU A 527 -16.21 -18.17 18.98
N CYS A 528 -16.84 -17.35 18.15
CA CYS A 528 -17.82 -17.80 17.15
C CYS A 528 -17.17 -17.74 15.75
N HIS A 529 -16.91 -18.90 15.15
CA HIS A 529 -16.38 -19.00 13.79
C HIS A 529 -17.52 -19.03 12.76
N TRP A 530 -17.56 -18.05 11.87
CA TRP A 530 -18.26 -18.15 10.59
C TRP A 530 -17.29 -17.75 9.46
N GLN A 531 -16.96 -18.72 8.61
CA GLN A 531 -16.16 -18.51 7.40
C GLN A 531 -17.09 -18.09 6.26
N LEU A 532 -16.95 -16.85 5.78
CA LEU A 532 -17.50 -16.41 4.50
C LEU A 532 -16.33 -16.01 3.60
N ALA A 533 -16.01 -16.88 2.65
CA ALA A 533 -14.96 -16.67 1.65
C ALA A 533 -15.46 -15.70 0.55
N GLY A 534 -15.21 -14.41 0.74
CA GLY A 534 -15.34 -13.42 -0.33
C GLY A 534 -14.08 -13.40 -1.19
N LEU A 535 -14.05 -14.21 -2.25
CA LEU A 535 -12.96 -14.22 -3.23
C LEU A 535 -13.22 -13.11 -4.27
N LEU A 536 -12.49 -12.00 -4.18
CA LEU A 536 -12.32 -11.05 -5.29
C LEU A 536 -10.92 -11.24 -5.90
N PRO A 537 -10.78 -12.02 -6.99
CA PRO A 537 -9.50 -12.19 -7.65
C PRO A 537 -9.14 -10.92 -8.43
N ARG A 538 -8.01 -10.31 -8.09
CA ARG A 538 -7.27 -9.39 -8.98
C ARG A 538 -6.38 -10.22 -9.91
N ALA A 539 -6.45 -9.93 -11.20
CA ALA A 539 -5.71 -10.61 -12.25
C ALA A 539 -4.19 -10.44 -12.09
N LEU A 540 -3.46 -11.56 -12.03
CA LEU A 540 -2.06 -11.63 -12.44
C LEU A 540 -2.04 -11.96 -13.94
N PRO A 541 -1.28 -11.26 -14.79
CA PRO A 541 -0.99 -11.72 -16.13
C PRO A 541 0.00 -12.88 -16.02
N GLY A 542 -0.48 -14.09 -16.29
CA GLY A 542 0.33 -15.30 -16.14
C GLY A 542 -0.42 -16.54 -16.59
N VAL A 543 -1.18 -16.41 -17.67
CA VAL A 543 -1.80 -17.56 -18.33
C VAL A 543 -0.76 -18.13 -19.28
N GLN A 544 -0.19 -19.28 -18.94
CA GLN A 544 0.62 -20.04 -19.89
C GLN A 544 -0.31 -20.95 -20.69
N PRO A 545 -0.41 -20.84 -22.03
CA PRO A 545 -1.09 -21.83 -22.84
C PRO A 545 -0.20 -23.06 -23.03
N ARG A 546 -0.76 -24.25 -22.80
CA ARG A 546 -0.18 -25.50 -23.35
C ARG A 546 -0.95 -25.87 -24.60
N THR A 547 -0.23 -26.03 -25.69
CA THR A 547 -0.76 -26.66 -26.89
C THR A 547 -0.37 -28.13 -26.87
N ASP A 548 -1.36 -29.03 -26.79
CA ASP A 548 -1.07 -30.43 -27.07
C ASP A 548 -0.78 -30.56 -28.57
N ARG A 549 0.34 -31.23 -28.89
CA ARG A 549 0.58 -31.76 -30.24
C ARG A 549 -0.35 -32.96 -30.40
N SER A 550 -1.54 -32.74 -30.94
CA SER A 550 -2.27 -33.82 -31.61
C SER A 550 -1.54 -34.13 -32.91
N GLN A 551 -1.25 -35.42 -33.13
CA GLN A 551 -0.70 -35.97 -34.37
C GLN A 551 -1.52 -35.57 -35.59
#